data_AF-A0A381SPQ8-F1
#
_entry.id   AF-A0A381SPQ8-F1
#
_cell.length_a   1.000
_cell.length_b   1.000
_cell.length_c   1.000
_cell.angle_alpha   90.00
_cell.angle_beta   90.00
_cell.angle_gamma   90.00
#
_symmetry.space_group_name_H-M   'P 1'
#
loop_
_entity.id
_entity.type
_entity.pdbx_description
1 polymer ?
#
loop_
_entity_poly.entity_id
_entity_poly.type
_entity_poly.pdbx_seq_one_letter_code
_entity_poly.pdbx_strand_id
1 'polypeptide(L)'
;MDVLSPKDGCAPSGQCGCCTVLLNGKARIACQTSMEKAEGASVVTLEGLDPAERDRYAAAFAAHGALQCGFCTPGILMRAKAQIDRKGSALTRDDVARHLGAHLCRCTGYIKILDAVESLARNEVPVAVPSGGIGSSGIKYEAAELSLGDRPFIDDLRPPGLLHAALHLADHARADVVRIDTAAAAAVEGVEAVFTAADVPGELRVGLIHKDWPVFIPEGGRTSYLGDVLAVVVAGDRETARHAAMLVDVEYVPLAPFSDPVVAVGSDEDAVWGLDGNVLSVSAYSRGDVEAALAESAHVVDDVYQTQRIEHAFVEPESTLAVPTDDGGLYVYSGGQGVWDDRNQVASVLGLDTDRVTVELVSNGGAFGGKEDMSNQAQTSLAAWLLGRPVRCTLSREESLLMHPKRHPIRMAYRAGCDADGRLTGLWVRMIGDSGPYASVGMKVLERAAGHASGPYVVPNINVESTAVRTNNPVCGAFRGFGANQAQFAMEGVMDRLAAAVGISGWEMRSRNVIEPGSVWGPGQVMDDGCLGARACLDDVREAYDEAVVAGKPVGLGLGLKNSGLGNGFKEIARAVVHFREDGKVEVRHCWTEMGQGVHTVALQVA
;
A
#
# COMPACT_ATOMS: atom_id res chain seq x y z
N MET A 1 7.93 8.33 -30.26
CA MET A 1 7.05 7.15 -30.41
C MET A 1 6.11 7.18 -29.24
N ASP A 2 4.82 6.92 -29.46
CA ASP A 2 3.81 6.93 -28.40
C ASP A 2 3.60 5.49 -27.90
N VAL A 3 4.58 4.99 -27.14
CA VAL A 3 4.61 3.62 -26.60
C VAL A 3 4.54 3.71 -25.09
N LEU A 4 3.46 3.19 -24.52
CA LEU A 4 3.11 3.32 -23.11
C LEU A 4 2.97 1.96 -22.42
N SER A 5 2.67 0.89 -23.16
CA SER A 5 2.31 -0.42 -22.60
C SER A 5 3.44 -1.06 -21.78
N PRO A 6 4.74 -0.96 -22.12
CA PRO A 6 5.80 -1.46 -21.25
C PRO A 6 5.96 -0.53 -20.04
N LYS A 7 5.53 -0.97 -18.86
CA LYS A 7 5.55 -0.13 -17.65
C LYS A 7 6.86 -0.25 -16.86
N ASP A 8 7.35 0.89 -16.38
CA ASP A 8 8.51 0.96 -15.49
C ASP A 8 8.09 0.78 -14.02
N GLY A 9 8.20 -0.46 -13.53
CA GLY A 9 7.88 -0.79 -12.14
C GLY A 9 9.09 -0.95 -11.22
N CYS A 10 10.18 -1.52 -11.74
CA CYS A 10 11.36 -1.82 -10.94
C CYS A 10 12.66 -1.61 -11.73
N ALA A 11 12.63 -0.83 -12.82
CA ALA A 11 13.85 -0.61 -13.58
C ALA A 11 14.93 0.00 -12.66
N PRO A 12 16.20 -0.37 -12.90
CA PRO A 12 16.67 -1.28 -13.92
C PRO A 12 16.59 -2.76 -13.52
N SER A 13 16.30 -3.14 -12.27
CA SER A 13 16.51 -4.51 -11.72
C SER A 13 15.88 -5.70 -12.47
N GLY A 14 14.85 -5.47 -13.28
CA GLY A 14 14.20 -6.49 -14.12
C GLY A 14 13.37 -7.56 -13.39
N GLN A 15 13.03 -7.35 -12.12
CA GLN A 15 12.35 -8.32 -11.26
C GLN A 15 10.82 -8.39 -11.46
N CYS A 16 10.16 -7.28 -11.80
CA CYS A 16 8.69 -7.22 -11.82
C CYS A 16 8.05 -7.76 -13.09
N GLY A 17 8.78 -7.75 -14.21
CA GLY A 17 8.28 -8.16 -15.53
C GLY A 17 7.42 -7.13 -16.27
N CYS A 18 7.07 -5.98 -15.67
CA CYS A 18 6.08 -5.05 -16.24
C CYS A 18 6.50 -4.43 -17.59
N CYS A 19 7.80 -4.27 -17.83
CA CYS A 19 8.34 -3.81 -19.10
C CYS A 19 8.62 -4.96 -20.09
N THR A 20 7.84 -6.05 -20.02
CA THR A 20 8.02 -7.19 -20.95
C THR A 20 7.61 -6.79 -22.36
N VAL A 21 8.50 -7.03 -23.32
CA VAL A 21 8.29 -6.85 -24.76
C VAL A 21 8.66 -8.13 -25.51
N LEU A 22 8.31 -8.25 -26.78
CA LEU A 22 8.83 -9.32 -27.64
C LEU A 22 10.03 -8.81 -28.42
N LEU A 23 11.19 -9.43 -28.20
CA LEU A 23 12.40 -9.22 -28.97
C LEU A 23 12.62 -10.45 -29.87
N ASN A 24 12.50 -10.28 -31.19
CA ASN A 24 12.52 -11.38 -32.16
C ASN A 24 11.54 -12.51 -31.80
N GLY A 25 10.31 -12.14 -31.42
CA GLY A 25 9.25 -13.08 -31.02
C GLY A 25 9.44 -13.72 -29.63
N LYS A 26 10.48 -13.36 -28.87
CA LYS A 26 10.71 -13.89 -27.52
C LYS A 26 10.42 -12.84 -26.46
N ALA A 27 9.67 -13.20 -25.43
CA ALA A 27 9.47 -12.34 -24.26
C ALA A 27 10.83 -11.97 -23.61
N ARG A 28 11.06 -10.67 -23.45
CA ARG A 28 12.26 -10.07 -22.83
C ARG A 28 11.87 -8.91 -21.94
N ILE A 29 12.63 -8.73 -20.87
CA ILE A 29 12.49 -7.60 -19.96
C ILE A 29 13.27 -6.43 -20.54
N ALA A 30 12.57 -5.37 -20.97
CA ALA A 30 13.19 -4.24 -21.66
C ALA A 30 14.26 -3.53 -20.81
N CYS A 31 14.02 -3.29 -19.52
CA CYS A 31 14.96 -2.55 -18.65
C CYS A 31 16.31 -3.27 -18.38
N GLN A 32 16.43 -4.55 -18.77
CA GLN A 32 17.66 -5.35 -18.67
C GLN A 32 18.22 -5.72 -20.05
N THR A 33 17.63 -5.19 -21.12
CA THR A 33 18.06 -5.44 -22.50
C THR A 33 18.83 -4.21 -22.99
N SER A 34 20.14 -4.35 -23.17
CA SER A 34 20.98 -3.28 -23.72
C SER A 34 20.63 -3.01 -25.19
N MET A 35 20.92 -1.79 -25.65
CA MET A 35 20.71 -1.41 -27.05
C MET A 35 21.53 -2.27 -28.02
N GLU A 36 22.75 -2.68 -27.65
CA GLU A 36 23.57 -3.62 -28.42
C GLU A 36 22.83 -4.96 -28.66
N LYS A 37 22.14 -5.50 -27.65
CA LYS A 37 21.36 -6.74 -27.80
C LYS A 37 20.08 -6.54 -28.64
N ALA A 38 19.59 -5.31 -28.72
CA ALA A 38 18.42 -4.96 -29.50
C ALA A 38 18.76 -4.53 -30.94
N GLU A 39 20.04 -4.34 -31.26
CA GLU A 39 20.47 -3.89 -32.58
C GLU A 39 20.03 -4.88 -33.67
N GLY A 40 19.34 -4.36 -34.69
CA GLY A 40 18.78 -5.15 -35.80
C GLY A 40 17.64 -6.10 -35.41
N ALA A 41 17.19 -6.10 -34.15
CA ALA A 41 16.10 -6.94 -33.69
C ALA A 41 14.72 -6.32 -33.98
N SER A 42 13.72 -7.17 -34.18
CA SER A 42 12.32 -6.76 -34.17
C SER A 42 11.85 -6.64 -32.72
N VAL A 43 11.32 -5.48 -32.34
CA VAL A 43 10.73 -5.20 -31.03
C VAL A 43 9.23 -4.99 -31.21
N VAL A 44 8.41 -5.79 -30.50
CA VAL A 44 6.95 -5.68 -30.51
C VAL A 44 6.44 -5.49 -29.09
N THR A 45 5.64 -4.44 -28.90
CA THR A 45 4.87 -4.14 -27.69
C THR A 45 3.37 -4.37 -27.97
N LEU A 46 2.48 -4.09 -27.02
CA LEU A 46 1.03 -4.21 -27.30
C LEU A 46 0.59 -3.27 -28.43
N GLU A 47 1.22 -2.11 -28.54
CA GLU A 47 0.99 -1.13 -29.61
C GLU A 47 1.26 -1.69 -31.01
N GLY A 48 2.17 -2.66 -31.13
CA GLY A 48 2.54 -3.28 -32.39
C GLY A 48 1.75 -4.54 -32.75
N LEU A 49 0.76 -4.94 -31.94
CA LEU A 49 -0.08 -6.11 -32.23
C LEU A 49 -1.20 -5.79 -33.23
N ASP A 50 -1.68 -6.83 -33.92
CA ASP A 50 -2.87 -6.72 -34.75
C ASP A 50 -4.08 -6.23 -33.91
N PRO A 51 -4.87 -5.25 -34.39
CA PRO A 51 -5.99 -4.71 -33.62
C PRO A 51 -7.00 -5.77 -33.14
N ALA A 52 -7.32 -6.78 -33.97
CA ALA A 52 -8.25 -7.83 -33.57
C ALA A 52 -7.65 -8.73 -32.48
N GLU A 53 -6.32 -8.92 -32.48
CA GLU A 53 -5.64 -9.62 -31.39
C GLU A 53 -5.66 -8.80 -30.09
N ARG A 54 -5.43 -7.48 -30.16
CA ARG A 54 -5.52 -6.58 -29.00
C ARG A 54 -6.90 -6.61 -28.38
N ASP A 55 -7.95 -6.44 -29.18
CA ASP A 55 -9.34 -6.43 -28.73
C ASP A 55 -9.69 -7.76 -28.03
N ARG A 56 -9.23 -8.88 -28.62
CA ARG A 56 -9.43 -10.22 -28.05
C ARG A 56 -8.76 -10.36 -26.68
N TYR A 57 -7.55 -9.83 -26.51
CA TYR A 57 -6.81 -9.88 -25.25
C TYR A 57 -7.49 -9.04 -24.16
N ALA A 58 -7.88 -7.81 -24.52
CA ALA A 58 -8.61 -6.91 -23.64
C ALA A 58 -9.94 -7.53 -23.18
N ALA A 59 -10.72 -8.07 -24.12
CA ALA A 59 -12.00 -8.72 -23.82
C ALA A 59 -11.85 -9.93 -22.89
N ALA A 60 -10.86 -10.79 -23.13
CA ALA A 60 -10.62 -11.95 -22.27
C ALA A 60 -10.24 -11.55 -20.84
N PHE A 61 -9.32 -10.60 -20.69
CA PHE A 61 -8.89 -10.15 -19.36
C PHE A 61 -10.01 -9.43 -18.60
N ALA A 62 -10.79 -8.59 -19.30
CA ALA A 62 -11.95 -7.93 -18.74
C ALA A 62 -13.02 -8.92 -18.27
N ALA A 63 -13.38 -9.90 -19.10
CA ALA A 63 -14.44 -10.87 -18.80
C ALA A 63 -14.11 -11.79 -17.62
N HIS A 64 -12.83 -12.13 -17.43
CA HIS A 64 -12.39 -12.97 -16.31
C HIS A 64 -12.15 -12.20 -15.01
N GLY A 65 -12.15 -10.85 -15.04
CA GLY A 65 -11.68 -10.05 -13.92
C GLY A 65 -10.18 -10.26 -13.64
N ALA A 66 -9.39 -10.48 -14.70
CA ALA A 66 -7.97 -10.80 -14.64
C ALA A 66 -7.06 -9.58 -14.33
N LEU A 67 -7.65 -8.43 -13.98
CA LEU A 67 -6.93 -7.23 -13.60
C LEU A 67 -7.64 -6.47 -12.47
N GLN A 68 -6.86 -5.62 -11.80
CA GLN A 68 -7.33 -4.62 -10.84
C GLN A 68 -6.74 -3.26 -11.23
N CYS A 69 -5.54 -2.92 -10.73
CA CYS A 69 -4.88 -1.64 -11.04
C CYS A 69 -4.41 -1.52 -12.49
N GLY A 70 -4.22 -2.63 -13.21
CA GLY A 70 -3.82 -2.64 -14.62
C GLY A 70 -2.31 -2.49 -14.88
N PHE A 71 -1.52 -1.97 -13.94
CA PHE A 71 -0.11 -1.62 -14.19
C PHE A 71 0.76 -2.79 -14.69
N CYS A 72 0.61 -3.99 -14.12
CA CYS A 72 1.39 -5.15 -14.53
C CYS A 72 0.83 -5.86 -15.77
N THR A 73 -0.43 -5.60 -16.13
CA THR A 73 -1.20 -6.39 -17.10
C THR A 73 -0.59 -6.37 -18.50
N PRO A 74 -0.12 -5.22 -19.03
CA PRO A 74 0.51 -5.20 -20.35
C PRO A 74 1.66 -6.19 -20.53
N GLY A 75 2.60 -6.21 -19.58
CA GLY A 75 3.72 -7.14 -19.62
C GLY A 75 3.30 -8.61 -19.44
N ILE A 76 2.24 -8.88 -18.67
CA ILE A 76 1.65 -10.23 -18.56
C ILE A 76 1.11 -10.67 -19.92
N LEU A 77 0.38 -9.81 -20.63
CA LEU A 77 -0.15 -10.11 -21.95
C LEU A 77 0.97 -10.39 -22.96
N MET A 78 2.03 -9.59 -22.99
CA MET A 78 3.18 -9.85 -23.89
C MET A 78 3.87 -11.18 -23.57
N ARG A 79 3.99 -11.53 -22.28
CA ARG A 79 4.55 -12.82 -21.85
C ARG A 79 3.64 -14.00 -22.22
N ALA A 80 2.33 -13.84 -22.02
CA ALA A 80 1.33 -14.83 -22.39
C ALA A 80 1.32 -15.06 -23.91
N LYS A 81 1.36 -13.97 -24.70
CA LYS A 81 1.46 -14.02 -26.15
C LYS A 81 2.62 -14.88 -26.63
N ALA A 82 3.82 -14.69 -26.08
CA ALA A 82 4.99 -15.49 -26.44
C ALA A 82 4.77 -17.01 -26.24
N GLN A 83 3.94 -17.40 -25.26
CA GLN A 83 3.59 -18.80 -25.02
C GLN A 83 2.46 -19.27 -25.94
N ILE A 84 1.43 -18.45 -26.13
CA ILE A 84 0.30 -18.75 -27.01
C ILE A 84 0.77 -18.92 -28.46
N ASP A 85 1.61 -18.01 -28.97
CA ASP A 85 2.16 -18.10 -30.33
C ASP A 85 2.98 -19.39 -30.54
N ARG A 86 3.59 -19.92 -29.47
CA ARG A 86 4.41 -21.14 -29.52
C ARG A 86 3.60 -22.43 -29.36
N LYS A 87 2.60 -22.43 -28.48
CA LYS A 87 1.91 -23.66 -28.03
C LYS A 87 0.44 -23.73 -28.45
N GLY A 88 -0.18 -22.62 -28.79
CA GLY A 88 -1.62 -22.54 -29.09
C GLY A 88 -2.46 -23.20 -28.00
N SER A 89 -3.45 -23.99 -28.42
CA SER A 89 -4.37 -24.72 -27.53
C SER A 89 -3.71 -25.81 -26.68
N ALA A 90 -2.45 -26.19 -26.94
CA ALA A 90 -1.69 -27.14 -26.12
C ALA A 90 -1.07 -26.49 -24.86
N LEU A 91 -1.22 -25.17 -24.68
CA LEU A 91 -0.75 -24.46 -23.48
C LEU A 91 -1.58 -24.88 -22.25
N THR A 92 -0.90 -25.43 -21.23
CA THR A 92 -1.55 -25.86 -19.98
C THR A 92 -1.47 -24.79 -18.89
N ARG A 93 -2.35 -24.85 -17.89
CA ARG A 93 -2.29 -23.99 -16.70
C ARG A 93 -0.92 -23.99 -16.03
N ASP A 94 -0.33 -25.16 -15.85
CA ASP A 94 0.99 -25.34 -15.22
C ASP A 94 2.11 -24.72 -16.05
N ASP A 95 1.99 -24.74 -17.38
CA ASP A 95 2.90 -24.00 -18.24
C ASP A 95 2.80 -22.49 -18.01
N VAL A 96 1.58 -21.95 -17.98
CA VAL A 96 1.36 -20.51 -17.74
C VAL A 96 1.87 -20.10 -16.37
N ALA A 97 1.51 -20.84 -15.32
CA ALA A 97 1.89 -20.57 -13.95
C ALA A 97 3.42 -20.50 -13.78
N ARG A 98 4.16 -21.45 -14.36
CA ARG A 98 5.64 -21.43 -14.32
C ARG A 98 6.23 -20.23 -15.05
N HIS A 99 5.69 -19.85 -16.20
CA HIS A 99 6.20 -18.69 -16.96
C HIS A 99 5.87 -17.35 -16.30
N LEU A 100 4.69 -17.23 -15.70
CA LEU A 100 4.27 -16.06 -14.92
C LEU A 100 4.94 -15.98 -13.54
N GLY A 101 5.59 -17.04 -13.06
CA GLY A 101 6.40 -17.00 -11.84
C GLY A 101 7.52 -15.93 -11.86
N ALA A 102 7.91 -15.47 -13.06
CA ALA A 102 8.86 -14.37 -13.26
C ALA A 102 8.17 -13.00 -13.46
N HIS A 103 6.87 -12.87 -13.17
CA HIS A 103 6.10 -11.64 -13.35
C HIS A 103 5.29 -11.33 -12.08
N LEU A 104 5.44 -10.12 -11.56
CA LEU A 104 4.80 -9.72 -10.31
C LEU A 104 3.42 -9.09 -10.57
N CYS A 105 2.41 -9.61 -9.88
CA CYS A 105 1.11 -8.97 -9.74
C CYS A 105 0.74 -8.93 -8.26
N ARG A 106 0.61 -7.72 -7.70
CA ARG A 106 0.29 -7.55 -6.27
C ARG A 106 -1.21 -7.59 -5.96
N CYS A 107 -2.07 -7.49 -6.98
CA CYS A 107 -3.50 -7.25 -6.78
C CYS A 107 -4.37 -8.52 -6.84
N THR A 108 -4.15 -9.39 -7.84
CA THR A 108 -5.17 -10.37 -8.27
C THR A 108 -5.03 -11.77 -7.68
N GLY A 109 -3.86 -12.12 -7.12
CA GLY A 109 -3.58 -13.49 -6.69
C GLY A 109 -3.47 -14.50 -7.85
N TYR A 110 -3.29 -14.04 -9.08
CA TYR A 110 -2.98 -14.81 -10.30
C TYR A 110 -4.05 -15.76 -10.85
N ILE A 111 -4.96 -16.32 -10.04
CA ILE A 111 -5.91 -17.35 -10.51
C ILE A 111 -6.71 -16.89 -11.72
N LYS A 112 -7.31 -15.69 -11.68
CA LYS A 112 -8.08 -15.14 -12.81
C LYS A 112 -7.23 -14.77 -14.04
N ILE A 113 -5.95 -14.49 -13.84
CA ILE A 113 -5.00 -14.28 -14.94
C ILE A 113 -4.75 -15.60 -15.67
N LEU A 114 -4.56 -16.69 -14.93
CA LEU A 114 -4.40 -18.02 -15.51
C LEU A 114 -5.65 -18.41 -16.31
N ASP A 115 -6.85 -18.21 -15.75
CA ASP A 115 -8.12 -18.48 -16.43
C ASP A 115 -8.23 -17.72 -17.77
N ALA A 116 -7.86 -16.42 -17.78
CA ALA A 116 -7.87 -15.60 -18.99
C ALA A 116 -6.86 -16.07 -20.06
N VAL A 117 -5.64 -16.44 -19.66
CA VAL A 117 -4.62 -16.93 -20.59
C VAL A 117 -5.01 -18.28 -21.19
N GLU A 118 -5.62 -19.18 -20.42
CA GLU A 118 -6.15 -20.46 -20.92
C GLU A 118 -7.26 -20.24 -21.96
N SER A 119 -8.20 -19.33 -21.68
CA SER A 119 -9.22 -18.90 -22.63
C SER A 119 -8.60 -18.37 -23.93
N LEU A 120 -7.60 -17.49 -23.83
CA LEU A 120 -6.91 -16.93 -25.00
C LEU A 120 -6.19 -17.99 -25.83
N ALA A 121 -5.55 -18.97 -25.17
CA ALA A 121 -4.85 -20.08 -25.82
C ALA A 121 -5.80 -21.00 -26.59
N ARG A 122 -7.02 -21.19 -26.10
CA ARG A 122 -8.08 -21.98 -26.76
C ARG A 122 -8.91 -21.17 -27.75
N ASN A 123 -8.66 -19.87 -27.86
CA ASN A 123 -9.47 -18.94 -28.63
C ASN A 123 -10.94 -18.87 -28.17
N GLU A 124 -11.16 -19.03 -26.86
CA GLU A 124 -12.46 -19.02 -26.18
C GLU A 124 -12.57 -17.73 -25.34
N VAL A 125 -12.94 -16.61 -25.96
CA VAL A 125 -13.18 -15.36 -25.24
C VAL A 125 -14.62 -15.33 -24.72
N PRO A 126 -14.85 -15.30 -23.39
CA PRO A 126 -16.20 -15.23 -22.85
C PRO A 126 -16.88 -13.93 -23.28
N VAL A 127 -18.20 -13.99 -23.48
CA VAL A 127 -18.98 -12.78 -23.74
C VAL A 127 -19.06 -11.96 -22.45
N ALA A 128 -18.61 -10.73 -22.56
CA ALA A 128 -18.81 -9.66 -21.60
C ALA A 128 -20.25 -9.60 -21.08
N VAL A 129 -20.46 -9.83 -19.78
CA VAL A 129 -21.74 -9.54 -19.14
C VAL A 129 -21.70 -8.07 -18.69
N PRO A 130 -22.63 -7.21 -19.15
CA PRO A 130 -22.72 -5.83 -18.67
C PRO A 130 -22.82 -5.79 -17.15
N SER A 131 -22.34 -4.73 -16.50
CA SER A 131 -22.62 -4.55 -15.07
C SER A 131 -24.12 -4.51 -14.86
N GLY A 132 -24.65 -5.49 -14.13
CA GLY A 132 -25.99 -5.42 -13.58
C GLY A 132 -26.02 -4.47 -12.38
N GLY A 133 -27.13 -4.50 -11.63
CA GLY A 133 -27.20 -3.80 -10.35
C GLY A 133 -26.17 -4.31 -9.32
N ILE A 134 -26.25 -3.72 -8.12
CA ILE A 134 -25.39 -4.03 -6.97
C ILE A 134 -25.23 -5.55 -6.77
N GLY A 135 -23.98 -6.00 -6.70
CA GLY A 135 -23.62 -7.40 -6.44
C GLY A 135 -23.47 -8.28 -7.69
N SER A 136 -23.64 -7.71 -8.89
CA SER A 136 -23.41 -8.43 -10.15
C SER A 136 -21.92 -8.54 -10.51
N SER A 137 -21.53 -9.63 -11.17
CA SER A 137 -20.17 -9.91 -11.66
C SER A 137 -19.92 -9.33 -13.06
N GLY A 138 -20.18 -8.03 -13.24
CA GLY A 138 -19.96 -7.33 -14.52
C GLY A 138 -18.49 -6.97 -14.79
N ILE A 139 -18.25 -6.34 -15.95
CA ILE A 139 -16.92 -5.84 -16.31
C ILE A 139 -16.53 -4.63 -15.46
N LYS A 140 -15.28 -4.64 -14.98
CA LYS A 140 -14.66 -3.50 -14.32
C LYS A 140 -14.58 -2.29 -15.26
N TYR A 141 -14.87 -1.11 -14.73
CA TYR A 141 -14.65 0.17 -15.42
C TYR A 141 -13.21 0.28 -15.98
N GLU A 142 -13.13 0.70 -17.25
CA GLU A 142 -11.88 0.84 -18.04
C GLU A 142 -11.03 -0.45 -18.13
N ALA A 143 -11.63 -1.64 -17.97
CA ALA A 143 -10.88 -2.89 -17.97
C ALA A 143 -10.10 -3.13 -19.27
N ALA A 144 -10.63 -2.71 -20.42
CA ALA A 144 -9.98 -2.92 -21.71
C ALA A 144 -8.71 -2.06 -21.84
N GLU A 145 -8.85 -0.75 -21.58
CA GLU A 145 -7.76 0.24 -21.65
C GLU A 145 -6.66 -0.08 -20.64
N LEU A 146 -7.04 -0.49 -19.42
CA LEU A 146 -6.08 -0.91 -18.39
C LEU A 146 -5.38 -2.24 -18.73
N SER A 147 -6.05 -3.14 -19.45
CA SER A 147 -5.43 -4.39 -19.90
C SER A 147 -4.36 -4.12 -20.95
N LEU A 148 -4.66 -3.23 -21.90
CA LEU A 148 -3.79 -2.91 -23.02
C LEU A 148 -2.70 -1.90 -22.68
N GLY A 149 -2.80 -1.22 -21.54
CA GLY A 149 -1.88 -0.17 -21.14
C GLY A 149 -2.14 1.17 -21.84
N ASP A 150 -3.33 1.32 -22.43
CA ASP A 150 -3.79 2.52 -23.15
C ASP A 150 -4.27 3.62 -22.18
N ARG A 151 -4.59 3.26 -20.93
CA ARG A 151 -4.83 4.23 -19.85
C ARG A 151 -3.47 4.70 -19.28
N PRO A 152 -3.14 6.00 -19.34
CA PRO A 152 -1.86 6.50 -18.85
C PRO A 152 -1.81 6.53 -17.31
N PHE A 153 -0.65 6.15 -16.78
CA PHE A 153 -0.19 6.45 -15.42
C PHE A 153 0.60 7.75 -15.41
N ILE A 154 0.98 8.27 -14.24
CA ILE A 154 1.63 9.59 -14.14
C ILE A 154 2.96 9.62 -14.92
N ASP A 155 3.76 8.56 -14.83
CA ASP A 155 5.04 8.46 -15.54
C ASP A 155 4.87 8.31 -17.07
N ASP A 156 3.63 8.13 -17.56
CA ASP A 156 3.27 8.13 -18.99
C ASP A 156 2.92 9.54 -19.50
N LEU A 157 2.54 10.48 -18.63
CA LEU A 157 2.13 11.83 -19.03
C LEU A 157 3.32 12.66 -19.57
N ARG A 158 3.11 13.40 -20.66
CA ARG A 158 4.15 14.21 -21.35
C ARG A 158 3.62 15.63 -21.68
N PRO A 159 3.38 16.50 -20.69
CA PRO A 159 3.01 17.89 -20.99
C PRO A 159 4.14 18.62 -21.71
N PRO A 160 3.84 19.65 -22.53
CA PRO A 160 4.86 20.48 -23.15
C PRO A 160 5.81 21.12 -22.12
N GLY A 161 7.11 21.10 -22.40
CA GLY A 161 8.12 21.73 -21.54
C GLY A 161 8.42 20.99 -20.23
N LEU A 162 7.97 19.74 -20.10
CA LEU A 162 8.19 18.87 -18.94
C LEU A 162 9.66 18.85 -18.51
N LEU A 163 9.86 19.09 -17.21
CA LEU A 163 11.12 18.85 -16.50
C LEU A 163 11.00 17.60 -15.61
N HIS A 164 12.16 17.04 -15.27
CA HIS A 164 12.26 15.83 -14.46
C HIS A 164 12.95 16.14 -13.14
N ALA A 165 12.35 15.69 -12.04
CA ALA A 165 12.88 15.85 -10.70
C ALA A 165 13.39 14.52 -10.13
N ALA A 166 14.49 14.59 -9.38
CA ALA A 166 15.04 13.49 -8.58
C ALA A 166 15.34 13.97 -7.16
N LEU A 167 15.09 13.11 -6.18
CA LEU A 167 15.33 13.43 -4.77
C LEU A 167 16.76 13.05 -4.37
N HIS A 168 17.36 13.84 -3.48
CA HIS A 168 18.53 13.43 -2.70
C HIS A 168 18.07 13.06 -1.28
N LEU A 169 18.23 11.80 -0.91
CA LEU A 169 17.80 11.25 0.38
C LEU A 169 18.96 11.21 1.38
N ALA A 170 18.64 11.05 2.66
CA ALA A 170 19.62 10.96 3.73
C ALA A 170 20.50 9.69 3.67
N ASP A 171 21.80 9.86 3.90
CA ASP A 171 22.77 8.74 4.01
C ASP A 171 22.76 8.07 5.39
N HIS A 172 22.27 8.79 6.40
CA HIS A 172 22.24 8.35 7.79
C HIS A 172 20.82 8.42 8.35
N ALA A 173 20.37 7.34 8.98
CA ALA A 173 19.06 7.28 9.62
C ALA A 173 18.96 8.25 10.82
N ARG A 174 20.10 8.66 11.41
CA ARG A 174 20.13 9.64 12.48
C ARG A 174 21.46 10.41 12.45
N ALA A 175 21.42 11.67 12.01
CA ALA A 175 22.59 12.54 11.98
C ALA A 175 22.18 14.01 12.00
N ASP A 176 22.94 14.84 12.71
CA ASP A 176 22.81 16.29 12.57
C ASP A 176 23.32 16.72 11.19
N VAL A 177 22.53 17.52 10.48
CA VAL A 177 22.87 18.05 9.16
C VAL A 177 23.55 19.39 9.34
N VAL A 178 24.87 19.43 9.11
CA VAL A 178 25.68 20.63 9.32
C VAL A 178 25.59 21.56 8.13
N ARG A 179 25.69 21.01 6.91
CA ARG A 179 25.73 21.75 5.65
C ARG A 179 25.19 20.90 4.50
N ILE A 180 24.50 21.52 3.56
CA ILE A 180 24.03 20.92 2.29
C ILE A 180 24.60 21.77 1.14
N ASP A 181 25.51 21.19 0.37
CA ASP A 181 26.14 21.83 -0.78
C ASP A 181 25.57 21.30 -2.09
N THR A 182 24.90 22.20 -2.82
CA THR A 182 24.25 21.88 -4.09
C THR A 182 25.06 22.34 -5.31
N ALA A 183 26.25 22.94 -5.12
CA ALA A 183 26.97 23.62 -6.19
C ALA A 183 27.40 22.67 -7.32
N ALA A 184 27.85 21.46 -6.98
CA ALA A 184 28.26 20.47 -7.99
C ALA A 184 27.05 19.94 -8.78
N ALA A 185 25.93 19.68 -8.11
CA ALA A 185 24.68 19.28 -8.74
C ALA A 185 24.14 20.37 -9.69
N ALA A 186 24.12 21.62 -9.24
CA ALA A 186 23.65 22.76 -10.03
C ALA A 186 24.55 23.08 -11.24
N ALA A 187 25.82 22.70 -11.22
CA ALA A 187 26.76 22.92 -12.32
C ALA A 187 26.66 21.88 -13.45
N VAL A 188 25.89 20.80 -13.28
CA VAL A 188 25.69 19.78 -14.31
C VAL A 188 24.90 20.37 -15.49
N GLU A 189 25.41 20.20 -16.70
CA GLU A 189 24.71 20.62 -17.92
C GLU A 189 23.32 19.97 -18.01
N GLY A 190 22.29 20.79 -18.23
CA GLY A 190 20.89 20.34 -18.29
C GLY A 190 20.13 20.40 -16.98
N VAL A 191 20.79 20.68 -15.85
CA VAL A 191 20.12 21.01 -14.57
C VAL A 191 19.56 22.43 -14.62
N GLU A 192 18.31 22.56 -14.22
CA GLU A 192 17.57 23.83 -14.19
C GLU A 192 17.59 24.46 -12.79
N ALA A 193 17.44 23.64 -11.75
CA ALA A 193 17.46 24.09 -10.36
C ALA A 193 17.73 22.94 -9.37
N VAL A 194 18.21 23.31 -8.19
CA VAL A 194 18.26 22.46 -7.00
C VAL A 194 17.58 23.20 -5.86
N PHE A 195 16.59 22.58 -5.23
CA PHE A 195 15.84 23.17 -4.11
C PHE A 195 16.07 22.37 -2.83
N THR A 196 16.09 23.07 -1.70
CA THR A 196 16.27 22.54 -0.34
C THR A 196 15.16 23.05 0.58
N ALA A 197 15.25 22.78 1.87
CA ALA A 197 14.34 23.35 2.88
C ALA A 197 14.28 24.88 2.84
N ALA A 198 15.36 25.57 2.45
CA ALA A 198 15.43 27.03 2.40
C ALA A 198 14.49 27.66 1.35
N ASP A 199 14.08 26.87 0.36
CA ASP A 199 13.24 27.31 -0.75
C ASP A 199 11.74 27.12 -0.48
N VAL A 200 11.37 26.47 0.64
CA VAL A 200 9.97 26.23 1.01
C VAL A 200 9.35 27.53 1.53
N PRO A 201 8.32 28.09 0.86
CA PRO A 201 7.73 29.36 1.24
C PRO A 201 6.73 29.26 2.41
N GLY A 202 6.16 28.08 2.65
CA GLY A 202 5.17 27.82 3.68
C GLY A 202 5.67 26.87 4.77
N GLU A 203 4.83 25.88 5.11
CA GLU A 203 5.14 24.93 6.19
C GLU A 203 6.14 23.85 5.74
N LEU A 204 7.13 23.58 6.59
CA LEU A 204 8.15 22.55 6.33
C LEU A 204 7.68 21.13 6.67
N ARG A 205 6.58 20.96 7.40
CA ARG A 205 6.08 19.66 7.86
C ARG A 205 4.68 19.36 7.36
N VAL A 206 4.47 18.10 7.01
CA VAL A 206 3.22 17.51 6.49
C VAL A 206 2.84 16.28 7.31
N GLY A 207 1.73 15.64 6.99
CA GLY A 207 1.23 14.41 7.61
C GLY A 207 -0.28 14.40 7.76
N LEU A 208 -0.91 13.23 7.84
CA LEU A 208 -2.38 13.12 7.80
C LEU A 208 -3.04 13.56 9.13
N ILE A 209 -2.57 13.01 10.25
CA ILE A 209 -3.12 13.31 11.59
C ILE A 209 -2.24 14.30 12.34
N HIS A 210 -0.93 14.02 12.40
CA HIS A 210 0.07 14.95 12.92
C HIS A 210 0.87 15.54 11.77
N LYS A 211 1.15 16.85 11.84
CA LYS A 211 2.03 17.53 10.89
C LYS A 211 3.48 17.43 11.37
N ASP A 212 4.00 16.21 11.40
CA ASP A 212 5.32 15.89 11.97
C ASP A 212 6.34 15.36 10.96
N TRP A 213 5.94 15.10 9.72
CA TRP A 213 6.82 14.59 8.68
C TRP A 213 7.43 15.75 7.86
N PRO A 214 8.75 15.99 7.94
CA PRO A 214 9.39 17.06 7.19
C PRO A 214 9.39 16.78 5.67
N VAL A 215 9.12 17.83 4.89
CA VAL A 215 9.25 17.80 3.41
C VAL A 215 10.72 17.77 3.01
N PHE A 216 11.55 18.50 3.76
CA PHE A 216 13.01 18.48 3.69
C PHE A 216 13.60 18.55 5.11
N ILE A 217 14.73 17.91 5.33
CA ILE A 217 15.57 18.16 6.51
C ILE A 217 16.46 19.38 6.21
N PRO A 218 16.37 20.48 6.98
CA PRO A 218 17.20 21.66 6.75
C PRO A 218 18.62 21.50 7.31
N GLU A 219 19.53 22.37 6.88
CA GLU A 219 20.76 22.64 7.63
C GLU A 219 20.42 23.06 9.07
N GLY A 220 21.17 22.54 10.04
CA GLY A 220 20.86 22.66 11.48
C GLY A 220 19.73 21.75 11.96
N GLY A 221 19.12 20.97 11.06
CA GLY A 221 18.18 19.89 11.39
C GLY A 221 18.89 18.56 11.65
N ARG A 222 18.09 17.50 11.82
CA ARG A 222 18.60 16.14 12.01
C ARG A 222 17.73 15.13 11.28
N THR A 223 18.37 14.19 10.59
CA THR A 223 17.70 13.07 9.93
C THR A 223 17.15 12.09 10.97
N SER A 224 16.03 11.46 10.66
CA SER A 224 15.32 10.53 11.50
C SER A 224 15.09 9.17 10.83
N TYR A 225 15.29 9.05 9.52
CA TYR A 225 15.43 7.77 8.79
C TYR A 225 16.05 7.99 7.39
N LEU A 226 16.35 6.90 6.67
CA LEU A 226 16.99 6.96 5.34
C LEU A 226 16.09 7.46 4.20
N GLY A 227 14.79 7.65 4.43
CA GLY A 227 13.88 8.24 3.44
C GLY A 227 13.71 9.75 3.59
N ASP A 228 14.38 10.37 4.57
CA ASP A 228 14.36 11.82 4.71
C ASP A 228 14.96 12.49 3.48
N VAL A 229 14.30 13.53 2.98
CA VAL A 229 14.73 14.26 1.79
C VAL A 229 15.56 15.47 2.21
N LEU A 230 16.67 15.72 1.54
CA LEU A 230 17.55 16.86 1.80
C LEU A 230 17.52 17.89 0.66
N ALA A 231 17.34 17.42 -0.57
CA ALA A 231 17.20 18.27 -1.74
C ALA A 231 16.36 17.61 -2.84
N VAL A 232 15.84 18.43 -3.75
CA VAL A 232 15.28 17.99 -5.03
C VAL A 232 16.03 18.67 -6.17
N VAL A 233 16.51 17.87 -7.12
CA VAL A 233 17.21 18.35 -8.33
C VAL A 233 16.29 18.22 -9.52
N VAL A 234 16.22 19.28 -10.34
CA VAL A 234 15.34 19.37 -11.51
C VAL A 234 16.18 19.58 -12.77
N ALA A 235 15.95 18.76 -13.80
CA ALA A 235 16.68 18.82 -15.07
C ALA A 235 15.76 18.61 -16.29
N GLY A 236 16.31 18.84 -17.48
CA GLY A 236 15.61 18.63 -18.75
C GLY A 236 15.24 17.17 -19.05
N ASP A 237 15.90 16.21 -18.40
CA ASP A 237 15.64 14.78 -18.54
C ASP A 237 15.88 14.00 -17.23
N ARG A 238 15.35 12.78 -17.17
CA ARG A 238 15.38 11.92 -15.98
C ARG A 238 16.79 11.46 -15.60
N GLU A 239 17.65 11.18 -16.58
CA GLU A 239 18.99 10.66 -16.34
C GLU A 239 19.88 11.75 -15.74
N THR A 240 19.83 12.95 -16.31
CA THR A 240 20.54 14.13 -15.81
C THR A 240 20.10 14.50 -14.39
N ALA A 241 18.78 14.55 -14.12
CA ALA A 241 18.28 14.84 -12.78
C ALA A 241 18.79 13.83 -11.74
N ARG A 242 18.73 12.54 -12.05
CA ARG A 242 19.19 11.46 -11.16
C ARG A 242 20.70 11.51 -10.93
N HIS A 243 21.48 11.73 -11.98
CA HIS A 243 22.94 11.87 -11.86
C HIS A 243 23.31 13.08 -11.01
N ALA A 244 22.71 14.25 -11.27
CA ALA A 244 23.00 15.46 -10.52
C ALA A 244 22.55 15.37 -9.05
N ALA A 245 21.45 14.68 -8.75
CA ALA A 245 21.04 14.40 -7.36
C ALA A 245 22.09 13.65 -6.56
N MET A 246 22.93 12.82 -7.19
CA MET A 246 24.04 12.13 -6.51
C MET A 246 25.25 13.04 -6.21
N LEU A 247 25.26 14.28 -6.72
CA LEU A 247 26.33 15.25 -6.53
C LEU A 247 26.02 16.30 -5.47
N VAL A 248 24.86 16.23 -4.81
CA VAL A 248 24.59 17.01 -3.61
C VAL A 248 25.47 16.45 -2.50
N ASP A 249 26.31 17.29 -1.92
CA ASP A 249 27.26 16.93 -0.87
C ASP A 249 26.72 17.40 0.48
N VAL A 250 26.64 16.50 1.46
CA VAL A 250 26.03 16.78 2.76
C VAL A 250 27.01 16.45 3.88
N GLU A 251 27.28 17.44 4.72
CA GLU A 251 28.11 17.27 5.91
C GLU A 251 27.22 16.84 7.08
N TYR A 252 27.52 15.66 7.64
CA TYR A 252 26.79 15.08 8.76
C TYR A 252 27.64 14.95 10.01
N VAL A 253 26.98 15.01 11.17
CA VAL A 253 27.48 14.43 12.43
C VAL A 253 26.59 13.23 12.79
N PRO A 254 27.01 11.99 12.47
CA PRO A 254 26.21 10.81 12.73
C PRO A 254 25.99 10.53 14.22
N LEU A 255 24.79 10.06 14.54
CA LEU A 255 24.38 9.65 15.88
C LEU A 255 23.93 8.19 15.86
N ALA A 256 23.93 7.54 17.04
CA ALA A 256 23.39 6.19 17.15
C ALA A 256 21.86 6.21 16.94
N PRO A 257 21.31 5.43 15.99
CA PRO A 257 19.88 5.35 15.75
C PRO A 257 19.18 4.51 16.82
N PHE A 258 17.97 4.93 17.20
CA PHE A 258 17.04 4.12 17.99
C PHE A 258 16.31 3.15 17.06
N SER A 259 16.81 1.92 16.91
CA SER A 259 16.18 0.90 16.07
C SER A 259 15.32 -0.13 16.84
N ASP A 260 15.42 -0.15 18.18
CA ASP A 260 14.61 -1.05 19.02
C ASP A 260 13.51 -0.23 19.74
N PRO A 261 12.22 -0.47 19.46
CA PRO A 261 11.12 0.27 20.09
C PRO A 261 11.03 -0.01 21.61
N VAL A 262 11.54 -1.14 22.11
CA VAL A 262 11.56 -1.46 23.55
C VAL A 262 12.60 -0.61 24.29
N VAL A 263 13.70 -0.26 23.62
CA VAL A 263 14.70 0.67 24.15
C VAL A 263 14.19 2.11 24.04
N ALA A 264 13.68 2.49 22.87
CA ALA A 264 13.21 3.86 22.61
C ALA A 264 12.10 4.30 23.59
N VAL A 265 11.13 3.43 23.88
CA VAL A 265 10.00 3.75 24.77
C VAL A 265 10.44 4.11 26.19
N GLY A 266 11.59 3.61 26.66
CA GLY A 266 12.13 3.88 27.99
C GLY A 266 13.27 4.89 28.02
N SER A 267 13.59 5.52 26.89
CA SER A 267 14.67 6.51 26.76
C SER A 267 14.17 7.92 27.04
N ASP A 268 14.94 8.68 27.82
CA ASP A 268 14.76 10.13 28.01
C ASP A 268 15.31 10.96 26.84
N GLU A 269 16.17 10.36 25.99
CA GLU A 269 16.62 10.99 24.75
C GLU A 269 15.59 10.77 23.65
N ASP A 270 15.17 11.86 23.01
CA ASP A 270 14.29 11.81 21.84
C ASP A 270 14.99 11.18 20.64
N ALA A 271 14.35 10.16 20.08
CA ALA A 271 14.82 9.47 18.88
C ALA A 271 14.71 10.36 17.64
N VAL A 272 13.69 11.22 17.59
CA VAL A 272 13.27 11.96 16.40
C VAL A 272 13.41 13.46 16.63
N TRP A 273 13.95 14.16 15.64
CA TRP A 273 14.27 15.56 15.75
C TRP A 273 13.04 16.48 15.80
N GLY A 274 13.00 17.36 16.80
CA GLY A 274 11.95 18.36 16.96
C GLY A 274 10.58 17.76 17.26
N LEU A 275 10.54 16.55 17.82
CA LEU A 275 9.35 15.92 18.39
C LEU A 275 9.63 15.57 19.86
N ASP A 276 8.62 15.75 20.70
CA ASP A 276 8.70 15.50 22.14
C ASP A 276 8.34 14.04 22.44
N GLY A 277 9.29 13.31 23.01
CA GLY A 277 9.13 11.95 23.49
C GLY A 277 9.07 10.87 22.41
N ASN A 278 9.44 9.66 22.83
CA ASN A 278 9.43 8.47 21.97
C ASN A 278 8.08 7.75 21.94
N VAL A 279 7.13 8.09 22.83
CA VAL A 279 5.78 7.54 22.80
C VAL A 279 4.90 8.40 21.88
N LEU A 280 4.52 7.84 20.73
CA LEU A 280 3.57 8.49 19.82
C LEU A 280 2.15 8.45 20.39
N SER A 281 1.72 7.29 20.90
CA SER A 281 0.40 7.13 21.51
C SER A 281 0.33 5.88 22.38
N VAL A 282 -0.54 5.90 23.40
CA VAL A 282 -0.96 4.72 24.16
C VAL A 282 -2.46 4.53 23.98
N SER A 283 -2.88 3.31 23.62
CA SER A 283 -4.28 2.91 23.52
C SER A 283 -4.55 1.77 24.50
N ALA A 284 -5.45 1.98 25.46
CA ALA A 284 -5.74 1.02 26.52
C ALA A 284 -7.24 0.89 26.80
N TYR A 285 -7.65 -0.31 27.21
CA TYR A 285 -8.99 -0.56 27.77
C TYR A 285 -8.97 -1.77 28.70
N SER A 286 -9.93 -1.81 29.61
CA SER A 286 -10.08 -2.91 30.56
C SER A 286 -11.55 -3.16 30.91
N ARG A 287 -11.87 -4.41 31.26
CA ARG A 287 -13.16 -4.83 31.80
C ARG A 287 -12.94 -6.01 32.74
N GLY A 288 -13.58 -6.00 33.91
CA GLY A 288 -13.46 -7.07 34.90
C GLY A 288 -12.09 -7.12 35.61
N ASP A 289 -11.85 -8.19 36.35
CA ASP A 289 -10.57 -8.46 37.04
C ASP A 289 -9.82 -9.58 36.34
N VAL A 290 -8.87 -9.19 35.48
CA VAL A 290 -8.11 -10.14 34.66
C VAL A 290 -7.15 -10.99 35.49
N GLU A 291 -6.59 -10.47 36.58
CA GLU A 291 -5.61 -11.20 37.37
C GLU A 291 -6.30 -12.29 38.20
N ALA A 292 -7.45 -11.98 38.80
CA ALA A 292 -8.29 -12.99 39.46
C ALA A 292 -8.75 -14.07 38.48
N ALA A 293 -9.25 -13.67 37.30
CA ALA A 293 -9.72 -14.61 36.29
C ALA A 293 -8.60 -15.56 35.79
N LEU A 294 -7.39 -15.04 35.56
CA LEU A 294 -6.24 -15.86 35.15
C LEU A 294 -5.79 -16.81 36.28
N ALA A 295 -5.84 -16.39 37.55
CA ALA A 295 -5.50 -17.24 38.68
C ALA A 295 -6.49 -18.40 38.88
N GLU A 296 -7.77 -18.19 38.54
CA GLU A 296 -8.84 -19.21 38.63
C GLU A 296 -8.95 -20.09 37.37
N SER A 297 -8.22 -19.77 36.30
CA SER A 297 -8.28 -20.51 35.03
C SER A 297 -7.69 -21.91 35.16
N ALA A 298 -8.31 -22.89 34.50
CA ALA A 298 -7.79 -24.27 34.46
C ALA A 298 -6.51 -24.37 33.61
N HIS A 299 -6.46 -23.59 32.52
CA HIS A 299 -5.31 -23.50 31.64
C HIS A 299 -4.98 -22.04 31.35
N VAL A 300 -3.68 -21.73 31.31
CA VAL A 300 -3.17 -20.39 31.00
C VAL A 300 -2.04 -20.51 29.99
N VAL A 301 -2.07 -19.63 28.99
CA VAL A 301 -0.96 -19.36 28.06
C VAL A 301 -0.34 -18.03 28.45
N ASP A 302 0.99 -17.97 28.51
CA ASP A 302 1.79 -16.77 28.75
C ASP A 302 2.94 -16.76 27.73
N ASP A 303 2.76 -16.01 26.65
CA ASP A 303 3.66 -16.05 25.49
C ASP A 303 3.90 -14.64 24.92
N VAL A 304 5.02 -14.50 24.21
CA VAL A 304 5.34 -13.30 23.44
C VAL A 304 5.34 -13.63 21.95
N TYR A 305 4.58 -12.84 21.20
CA TYR A 305 4.47 -12.89 19.74
C TYR A 305 5.16 -11.68 19.12
N GLN A 306 5.74 -11.87 17.94
CA GLN A 306 6.36 -10.80 17.17
C GLN A 306 5.89 -10.88 15.72
N THR A 307 5.38 -9.76 15.19
CA THR A 307 5.21 -9.61 13.74
C THR A 307 6.35 -8.79 13.15
N GLN A 308 6.74 -9.12 11.92
CA GLN A 308 7.75 -8.41 11.17
C GLN A 308 7.20 -7.13 10.53
N ARG A 309 8.13 -6.28 10.07
CA ARG A 309 7.85 -5.20 9.13
C ARG A 309 7.46 -5.79 7.78
N ILE A 310 6.37 -5.32 7.19
CA ILE A 310 5.90 -5.81 5.87
C ILE A 310 5.81 -4.65 4.88
N GLU A 311 6.34 -4.90 3.68
CA GLU A 311 6.32 -4.02 2.53
C GLU A 311 5.05 -4.24 1.67
N HIS A 312 4.41 -3.13 1.27
CA HIS A 312 3.22 -3.09 0.42
C HIS A 312 3.47 -3.74 -0.92
N ALA A 313 4.64 -3.47 -1.51
CA ALA A 313 5.12 -3.99 -2.78
C ALA A 313 4.16 -3.75 -3.94
N PHE A 314 3.49 -2.59 -3.97
CA PHE A 314 2.80 -2.16 -5.18
C PHE A 314 3.80 -2.00 -6.33
N VAL A 315 3.34 -2.26 -7.55
CA VAL A 315 4.25 -2.47 -8.68
C VAL A 315 4.62 -1.15 -9.38
N GLU A 316 3.78 -0.14 -9.28
CA GLU A 316 4.09 1.23 -9.75
C GLU A 316 4.72 2.05 -8.61
N PRO A 317 6.00 2.48 -8.73
CA PRO A 317 6.59 3.44 -7.82
C PRO A 317 5.80 4.75 -7.78
N GLU A 318 5.95 5.50 -6.70
CA GLU A 318 5.30 6.80 -6.55
C GLU A 318 5.77 7.77 -7.62
N SER A 319 4.80 8.45 -8.22
CA SER A 319 5.01 9.45 -9.25
C SER A 319 4.05 10.60 -9.00
N THR A 320 4.54 11.81 -9.23
CA THR A 320 3.75 13.04 -9.19
C THR A 320 4.12 13.88 -10.40
N LEU A 321 3.12 14.49 -11.04
CA LEU A 321 3.30 15.53 -12.03
C LEU A 321 2.59 16.79 -11.55
N ALA A 322 3.31 17.89 -11.40
CA ALA A 322 2.75 19.20 -11.07
C ALA A 322 2.88 20.14 -12.28
N VAL A 323 1.79 20.83 -12.61
CA VAL A 323 1.64 21.67 -13.81
C VAL A 323 1.11 23.03 -13.38
N PRO A 324 1.89 24.12 -13.50
CA PRO A 324 1.39 25.47 -13.28
C PRO A 324 0.27 25.81 -14.26
N THR A 325 -0.77 26.49 -13.79
CA THR A 325 -1.93 26.87 -14.61
C THR A 325 -1.83 28.34 -15.04
N ASP A 326 -2.48 28.69 -16.15
CA ASP A 326 -2.43 30.04 -16.73
C ASP A 326 -3.00 31.14 -15.80
N ASP A 327 -3.91 30.77 -14.89
CA ASP A 327 -4.48 31.64 -13.86
C ASP A 327 -3.61 31.73 -12.58
N GLY A 328 -2.38 31.19 -12.65
CA GLY A 328 -1.39 31.23 -11.57
C GLY A 328 -1.66 30.23 -10.45
N GLY A 329 -2.44 29.18 -10.68
CA GLY A 329 -2.59 28.05 -9.78
C GLY A 329 -1.62 26.90 -10.10
N LEU A 330 -1.89 25.74 -9.48
CA LEU A 330 -1.14 24.52 -9.69
C LEU A 330 -2.10 23.33 -9.83
N TYR A 331 -1.93 22.56 -10.91
CA TYR A 331 -2.62 21.31 -11.13
C TYR A 331 -1.67 20.14 -10.85
N VAL A 332 -2.03 19.27 -9.91
CA VAL A 332 -1.19 18.17 -9.45
C VAL A 332 -1.84 16.83 -9.76
N TYR A 333 -1.22 16.04 -10.62
CA TYR A 333 -1.56 14.65 -10.82
C TYR A 333 -0.84 13.82 -9.75
N SER A 334 -1.60 13.22 -8.84
CA SER A 334 -1.09 12.49 -7.68
C SER A 334 -1.36 10.99 -7.80
N GLY A 335 -0.37 10.19 -7.40
CA GLY A 335 -0.50 8.75 -7.17
C GLY A 335 -0.93 8.40 -5.73
N GLY A 336 -1.30 9.39 -4.92
CA GLY A 336 -1.69 9.24 -3.51
C GLY A 336 -3.07 8.58 -3.31
N GLN A 337 -3.49 8.45 -2.05
CA GLN A 337 -4.80 7.90 -1.68
C GLN A 337 -5.81 8.94 -1.16
N GLY A 338 -5.46 10.23 -1.14
CA GLY A 338 -6.33 11.28 -0.61
C GLY A 338 -6.12 12.62 -1.29
N VAL A 339 -6.90 12.90 -2.35
CA VAL A 339 -6.74 14.15 -3.14
C VAL A 339 -6.93 15.42 -2.33
N TRP A 340 -7.80 15.41 -1.31
CA TRP A 340 -8.03 16.56 -0.45
C TRP A 340 -6.87 16.81 0.52
N ASP A 341 -6.33 15.74 1.09
CA ASP A 341 -5.19 15.80 1.98
C ASP A 341 -3.93 16.23 1.23
N ASP A 342 -3.69 15.68 0.04
CA ASP A 342 -2.62 16.11 -0.87
C ASP A 342 -2.76 17.59 -1.21
N ARG A 343 -3.96 18.05 -1.61
CA ARG A 343 -4.21 19.45 -1.97
C ARG A 343 -3.89 20.40 -0.82
N ASN A 344 -4.44 20.09 0.37
CA ASN A 344 -4.30 20.96 1.53
C ASN A 344 -2.84 21.04 1.99
N GLN A 345 -2.12 19.91 1.93
CA GLN A 345 -0.71 19.87 2.33
C GLN A 345 0.20 20.54 1.31
N VAL A 346 -0.02 20.32 0.01
CA VAL A 346 0.70 21.05 -1.05
C VAL A 346 0.48 22.55 -0.92
N ALA A 347 -0.77 23.00 -0.75
CA ALA A 347 -1.07 24.41 -0.54
C ALA A 347 -0.34 24.98 0.69
N SER A 348 -0.30 24.23 1.80
CA SER A 348 0.41 24.61 3.03
C SER A 348 1.91 24.75 2.82
N VAL A 349 2.55 23.83 2.08
CA VAL A 349 4.00 23.87 1.78
C VAL A 349 4.32 25.05 0.87
N LEU A 350 3.44 25.36 -0.09
CA LEU A 350 3.62 26.46 -1.03
C LEU A 350 3.21 27.83 -0.47
N GLY A 351 2.64 27.89 0.74
CA GLY A 351 2.12 29.13 1.32
C GLY A 351 0.94 29.71 0.52
N LEU A 352 0.12 28.84 -0.07
CA LEU A 352 -1.02 29.18 -0.92
C LEU A 352 -2.36 28.85 -0.26
N ASP A 353 -3.41 29.53 -0.70
CA ASP A 353 -4.78 29.12 -0.42
C ASP A 353 -5.13 27.85 -1.20
N THR A 354 -5.98 26.99 -0.61
CA THR A 354 -6.32 25.67 -1.18
C THR A 354 -7.11 25.72 -2.48
N ASP A 355 -7.65 26.87 -2.88
CA ASP A 355 -8.33 27.09 -4.16
C ASP A 355 -7.35 27.31 -5.32
N ARG A 356 -6.08 27.60 -5.02
CA ARG A 356 -4.99 27.70 -6.00
C ARG A 356 -4.42 26.36 -6.40
N VAL A 357 -4.77 25.28 -5.70
CA VAL A 357 -4.26 23.94 -5.94
C VAL A 357 -5.40 23.01 -6.29
N THR A 358 -5.29 22.35 -7.43
CA THR A 358 -6.19 21.25 -7.82
C THR A 358 -5.38 19.96 -7.84
N VAL A 359 -5.90 18.90 -7.21
CA VAL A 359 -5.29 17.58 -7.25
C VAL A 359 -6.21 16.61 -7.96
N GLU A 360 -5.67 15.91 -8.95
CA GLU A 360 -6.32 14.81 -9.66
C GLU A 360 -5.64 13.49 -9.31
N LEU A 361 -6.42 12.54 -8.86
CA LEU A 361 -5.99 11.14 -8.80
C LEU A 361 -6.13 10.54 -10.20
N VAL A 362 -5.02 10.12 -10.80
CA VAL A 362 -5.03 9.33 -12.03
C VAL A 362 -4.93 7.84 -11.72
N SER A 363 -4.88 6.99 -12.75
CA SER A 363 -4.68 5.56 -12.58
C SER A 363 -3.48 5.28 -11.65
N ASN A 364 -3.73 4.48 -10.62
CA ASN A 364 -2.75 4.16 -9.59
C ASN A 364 -2.48 2.65 -9.65
N GLY A 365 -1.21 2.27 -9.81
CA GLY A 365 -0.71 0.90 -9.96
C GLY A 365 -0.68 0.09 -8.67
N GLY A 366 -1.61 0.36 -7.76
CA GLY A 366 -1.75 -0.23 -6.44
C GLY A 366 -1.13 0.65 -5.35
N ALA A 367 -1.73 0.60 -4.16
CA ALA A 367 -1.26 1.37 -3.00
C ALA A 367 -1.31 0.56 -1.69
N PHE A 368 -2.38 -0.22 -1.47
CA PHE A 368 -2.52 -1.12 -0.30
C PHE A 368 -2.39 -0.44 1.08
N GLY A 369 -2.54 0.89 1.14
CA GLY A 369 -2.30 1.74 2.32
C GLY A 369 -0.99 2.52 2.28
N GLY A 370 -0.05 2.16 1.40
CA GLY A 370 1.30 2.73 1.37
C GLY A 370 1.38 4.09 0.70
N LYS A 371 0.34 4.51 -0.03
CA LYS A 371 0.29 5.84 -0.68
C LYS A 371 -0.71 6.77 0.02
N GLU A 372 -1.05 6.52 1.30
CA GLU A 372 -1.91 7.41 2.10
C GLU A 372 -1.22 8.74 2.41
N ASP A 373 0.03 8.67 2.85
CA ASP A 373 0.86 9.87 3.06
C ASP A 373 1.46 10.35 1.73
N MET A 374 1.80 11.65 1.68
CA MET A 374 2.59 12.17 0.58
C MET A 374 4.00 11.57 0.62
N SER A 375 4.50 11.20 -0.56
CA SER A 375 5.89 10.84 -0.80
C SER A 375 6.58 12.02 -1.50
N ASN A 376 6.47 12.13 -2.82
CA ASN A 376 7.14 13.15 -3.62
C ASN A 376 6.25 14.32 -4.04
N GLN A 377 4.98 14.36 -3.60
CA GLN A 377 4.01 15.38 -4.03
C GLN A 377 4.47 16.79 -3.68
N ALA A 378 4.96 17.00 -2.46
CA ALA A 378 5.34 18.31 -1.95
C ALA A 378 6.56 18.88 -2.69
N GLN A 379 7.63 18.08 -2.83
CA GLN A 379 8.87 18.49 -3.50
C GLN A 379 8.63 18.73 -5.00
N THR A 380 7.83 17.88 -5.64
CA THR A 380 7.47 18.06 -7.06
C THR A 380 6.65 19.33 -7.29
N SER A 381 5.69 19.59 -6.40
CA SER A 381 4.85 20.79 -6.47
C SER A 381 5.64 22.06 -6.22
N LEU A 382 6.57 22.04 -5.25
CA LEU A 382 7.51 23.14 -4.99
C LEU A 382 8.35 23.46 -6.23
N ALA A 383 8.96 22.45 -6.83
CA ALA A 383 9.77 22.61 -8.03
C ALA A 383 8.98 23.22 -9.19
N ALA A 384 7.78 22.69 -9.48
CA ALA A 384 6.92 23.21 -10.53
C ALA A 384 6.49 24.66 -10.28
N TRP A 385 6.12 24.97 -9.02
CA TRP A 385 5.70 26.29 -8.61
C TRP A 385 6.80 27.34 -8.76
N LEU A 386 8.01 27.06 -8.25
CA LEU A 386 9.13 27.99 -8.30
C LEU A 386 9.68 28.20 -9.72
N LEU A 387 9.63 27.18 -10.58
CA LEU A 387 10.09 27.27 -11.96
C LEU A 387 9.04 27.80 -12.94
N GLY A 388 7.76 27.80 -12.56
CA GLY A 388 6.67 28.13 -13.47
C GLY A 388 6.58 27.17 -14.66
N ARG A 389 7.03 25.91 -14.50
CA ARG A 389 7.07 24.89 -15.55
C ARG A 389 6.54 23.55 -15.05
N PRO A 390 6.00 22.67 -15.92
CA PRO A 390 5.62 21.33 -15.52
C PRO A 390 6.81 20.52 -15.03
N VAL A 391 6.70 19.90 -13.85
CA VAL A 391 7.74 19.04 -13.26
C VAL A 391 7.14 17.68 -12.90
N ARG A 392 7.81 16.59 -13.28
CA ARG A 392 7.48 15.24 -12.84
C ARG A 392 8.61 14.64 -12.01
N CYS A 393 8.27 14.11 -10.84
CA CYS A 393 9.14 13.24 -10.07
C CYS A 393 8.55 11.83 -10.08
N THR A 394 9.37 10.84 -10.40
CA THR A 394 8.99 9.43 -10.26
C THR A 394 10.14 8.73 -9.55
N LEU A 395 9.81 8.16 -8.38
CA LEU A 395 10.77 7.47 -7.54
C LEU A 395 11.32 6.22 -8.24
N SER A 396 12.57 5.89 -7.93
CA SER A 396 13.12 4.57 -8.22
C SER A 396 12.46 3.56 -7.29
N ARG A 397 12.65 2.27 -7.57
CA ARG A 397 12.16 1.23 -6.66
C ARG A 397 12.81 1.34 -5.29
N GLU A 398 14.09 1.65 -5.24
CA GLU A 398 14.86 1.81 -4.02
C GLU A 398 14.38 3.01 -3.19
N GLU A 399 14.18 4.16 -3.84
CA GLU A 399 13.61 5.38 -3.22
C GLU A 399 12.20 5.11 -2.68
N SER A 400 11.34 4.46 -3.46
CA SER A 400 10.01 4.03 -3.03
C SER A 400 10.11 3.21 -1.74
N LEU A 401 10.89 2.11 -1.75
CA LEU A 401 11.06 1.24 -0.59
C LEU A 401 11.57 1.95 0.66
N LEU A 402 12.35 3.03 0.52
CA LEU A 402 12.80 3.84 1.65
C LEU A 402 11.72 4.80 2.16
N MET A 403 10.95 5.41 1.26
CA MET A 403 10.14 6.59 1.57
C MET A 403 8.76 6.26 2.13
N HIS A 404 7.99 5.36 1.49
CA HIS A 404 6.59 5.16 1.89
C HIS A 404 6.47 4.40 3.22
N PRO A 405 5.36 4.58 3.96
CA PRO A 405 5.16 3.89 5.23
C PRO A 405 5.14 2.36 5.06
N LYS A 406 5.52 1.61 6.09
CA LYS A 406 5.47 0.14 6.14
C LYS A 406 4.40 -0.36 7.11
N ARG A 407 4.11 -1.66 7.12
CA ARG A 407 3.36 -2.27 8.23
C ARG A 407 4.21 -2.26 9.50
N HIS A 408 3.59 -1.80 10.59
CA HIS A 408 4.13 -1.85 11.94
C HIS A 408 4.53 -3.28 12.37
N PRO A 409 5.81 -3.52 12.71
CA PRO A 409 6.18 -4.64 13.55
C PRO A 409 5.66 -4.40 14.97
N ILE A 410 5.05 -5.41 15.58
CA ILE A 410 4.49 -5.31 16.92
C ILE A 410 5.00 -6.47 17.76
N ARG A 411 5.61 -6.15 18.90
CA ARG A 411 5.93 -7.10 19.96
C ARG A 411 4.74 -7.17 20.92
N MET A 412 4.18 -8.37 21.11
CA MET A 412 2.91 -8.56 21.81
C MET A 412 3.06 -9.61 22.90
N ALA A 413 3.01 -9.20 24.16
CA ALA A 413 2.94 -10.12 25.30
C ALA A 413 1.47 -10.43 25.60
N TYR A 414 1.12 -11.71 25.65
CA TYR A 414 -0.23 -12.21 25.85
C TYR A 414 -0.26 -13.19 27.02
N ARG A 415 -1.16 -12.93 27.98
CA ARG A 415 -1.57 -13.88 29.01
C ARG A 415 -3.06 -14.16 28.85
N ALA A 416 -3.44 -15.40 28.58
CA ALA A 416 -4.83 -15.76 28.32
C ALA A 416 -5.19 -17.06 29.06
N GLY A 417 -6.39 -17.09 29.64
CA GLY A 417 -6.89 -18.23 30.40
C GLY A 417 -8.17 -18.81 29.82
N CYS A 418 -8.37 -20.10 30.05
CA CYS A 418 -9.67 -20.75 29.86
C CYS A 418 -10.01 -21.72 31.00
N ASP A 419 -11.30 -22.05 31.11
CA ASP A 419 -11.78 -23.11 32.00
C ASP A 419 -11.49 -24.52 31.44
N ALA A 420 -11.86 -25.56 32.20
CA ALA A 420 -11.66 -26.95 31.79
C ALA A 420 -12.47 -27.35 30.54
N ASP A 421 -13.49 -26.57 30.19
CA ASP A 421 -14.30 -26.71 28.98
C ASP A 421 -13.78 -25.79 27.86
N GLY A 422 -12.61 -25.18 28.00
CA GLY A 422 -12.04 -24.31 26.97
C GLY A 422 -12.81 -23.00 26.72
N ARG A 423 -13.64 -22.53 27.65
CA ARG A 423 -14.20 -21.17 27.56
C ARG A 423 -13.22 -20.14 28.10
N LEU A 424 -13.02 -19.06 27.36
CA LEU A 424 -12.10 -17.99 27.74
C LEU A 424 -12.58 -17.26 29.00
N THR A 425 -11.68 -17.07 29.94
CA THR A 425 -11.95 -16.48 31.26
C THR A 425 -11.34 -15.09 31.40
N GLY A 426 -10.10 -14.93 30.93
CA GLY A 426 -9.28 -13.72 31.09
C GLY A 426 -8.28 -13.50 29.96
N LEU A 427 -8.03 -12.24 29.59
CA LEU A 427 -7.00 -11.85 28.62
C LEU A 427 -6.27 -10.57 29.06
N TRP A 428 -4.96 -10.69 29.28
CA TRP A 428 -4.05 -9.56 29.51
C TRP A 428 -3.10 -9.42 28.33
N VAL A 429 -2.93 -8.19 27.82
CA VAL A 429 -2.10 -7.92 26.64
C VAL A 429 -1.30 -6.64 26.79
N ARG A 430 -0.01 -6.68 26.44
CA ARG A 430 0.85 -5.51 26.25
C ARG A 430 1.52 -5.53 24.89
N MET A 431 1.28 -4.49 24.10
CA MET A 431 1.85 -4.36 22.76
C MET A 431 2.80 -3.16 22.69
N ILE A 432 3.94 -3.35 22.02
CA ILE A 432 4.87 -2.28 21.63
C ILE A 432 5.03 -2.34 20.12
N GLY A 433 4.57 -1.30 19.43
CA GLY A 433 4.64 -1.17 17.98
C GLY A 433 5.68 -0.14 17.55
N ASP A 434 6.58 -0.55 16.66
CA ASP A 434 7.51 0.36 16.01
C ASP A 434 6.79 1.15 14.91
N SER A 435 6.71 2.47 15.08
CA SER A 435 6.04 3.39 14.15
C SER A 435 7.00 4.10 13.19
N GLY A 436 8.31 3.86 13.29
CA GLY A 436 9.30 4.71 12.63
C GLY A 436 9.30 6.14 13.21
N PRO A 437 9.86 7.14 12.51
CA PRO A 437 10.05 8.46 13.10
C PRO A 437 8.79 9.33 13.14
N TYR A 438 7.95 9.25 12.11
CA TYR A 438 6.82 10.16 11.90
C TYR A 438 5.49 9.45 12.06
N ALA A 439 4.46 10.18 12.46
CA ALA A 439 3.21 9.59 12.91
C ALA A 439 2.46 8.82 11.82
N SER A 440 2.41 9.34 10.59
CA SER A 440 1.49 8.86 9.55
C SER A 440 0.09 8.66 10.18
N VAL A 441 -0.39 7.41 10.23
CA VAL A 441 -1.58 6.95 10.95
C VAL A 441 -1.25 5.87 11.99
N GLY A 442 0.01 5.76 12.43
CA GLY A 442 0.52 4.70 13.31
C GLY A 442 -0.22 4.60 14.64
N MET A 443 -0.54 5.74 15.25
CA MET A 443 -1.41 5.82 16.44
C MET A 443 -2.74 5.06 16.26
N LYS A 444 -3.37 5.17 15.08
CA LYS A 444 -4.65 4.52 14.76
C LYS A 444 -4.45 3.05 14.42
N VAL A 445 -3.31 2.68 13.85
CA VAL A 445 -2.95 1.28 13.64
C VAL A 445 -2.80 0.56 14.99
N LEU A 446 -2.12 1.16 15.97
CA LEU A 446 -1.92 0.55 17.29
C LEU A 446 -3.19 0.59 18.16
N GLU A 447 -4.02 1.63 18.02
CA GLU A 447 -5.39 1.65 18.57
C GLU A 447 -6.22 0.48 18.03
N ARG A 448 -6.14 0.21 16.72
CA ARG A 448 -6.85 -0.90 16.08
C ARG A 448 -6.29 -2.25 16.48
N ALA A 449 -4.98 -2.39 16.65
CA ALA A 449 -4.36 -3.60 17.19
C ALA A 449 -4.88 -3.90 18.62
N ALA A 450 -4.94 -2.89 19.50
CA ALA A 450 -5.53 -3.05 20.83
C ALA A 450 -7.00 -3.49 20.75
N GLY A 451 -7.80 -2.81 19.93
CA GLY A 451 -9.23 -3.10 19.78
C GLY A 451 -9.53 -4.51 19.27
N HIS A 452 -8.62 -5.13 18.51
CA HIS A 452 -8.76 -6.48 17.99
C HIS A 452 -7.95 -7.53 18.77
N ALA A 453 -7.36 -7.16 19.91
CA ALA A 453 -6.47 -8.01 20.69
C ALA A 453 -7.09 -9.34 21.13
N SER A 454 -8.41 -9.36 21.36
CA SER A 454 -9.16 -10.56 21.77
C SER A 454 -9.58 -11.45 20.59
N GLY A 455 -9.24 -11.10 19.36
CA GLY A 455 -9.79 -11.76 18.18
C GLY A 455 -11.33 -11.67 18.14
N PRO A 456 -12.00 -12.49 17.32
CA PRO A 456 -13.47 -12.55 17.25
C PRO A 456 -14.08 -13.39 18.39
N TYR A 457 -13.56 -13.28 19.61
CA TYR A 457 -13.95 -14.13 20.74
C TYR A 457 -14.54 -13.34 21.91
N VAL A 458 -15.43 -14.01 22.65
CA VAL A 458 -16.01 -13.54 23.91
C VAL A 458 -15.00 -13.74 25.03
N VAL A 459 -14.55 -12.63 25.64
CA VAL A 459 -13.64 -12.66 26.78
C VAL A 459 -14.22 -11.81 27.91
N PRO A 460 -14.63 -12.40 29.05
CA PRO A 460 -15.30 -11.66 30.12
C PRO A 460 -14.38 -10.63 30.80
N ASN A 461 -13.16 -11.05 31.15
CA ASN A 461 -12.18 -10.21 31.86
C ASN A 461 -11.01 -9.87 30.94
N ILE A 462 -10.71 -8.59 30.75
CA ILE A 462 -9.73 -8.15 29.76
C ILE A 462 -8.99 -6.90 30.21
N ASN A 463 -7.68 -6.83 29.91
CA ASN A 463 -6.83 -5.67 30.12
C ASN A 463 -5.80 -5.58 28.99
N VAL A 464 -5.98 -4.61 28.10
CA VAL A 464 -5.16 -4.44 26.90
C VAL A 464 -4.56 -3.05 26.89
N GLU A 465 -3.28 -2.97 26.58
CA GLU A 465 -2.58 -1.72 26.29
C GLU A 465 -1.64 -1.91 25.09
N SER A 466 -1.62 -0.91 24.22
CA SER A 466 -0.81 -0.88 23.00
C SER A 466 -0.15 0.46 22.84
N THR A 467 1.18 0.46 22.71
CA THR A 467 2.00 1.66 22.63
C THR A 467 2.63 1.76 21.24
N ALA A 468 2.36 2.87 20.55
CA ALA A 468 3.05 3.26 19.32
C ALA A 468 4.32 4.03 19.69
N VAL A 469 5.47 3.59 19.21
CA VAL A 469 6.78 4.12 19.58
C VAL A 469 7.49 4.70 18.36
N ARG A 470 8.05 5.90 18.53
CA ARG A 470 8.92 6.56 17.56
C ARG A 470 10.32 5.94 17.58
N THR A 471 10.85 5.66 16.40
CA THR A 471 12.18 5.06 16.20
C THR A 471 12.86 5.69 14.98
N ASN A 472 14.09 5.28 14.66
CA ASN A 472 14.76 5.65 13.40
C ASN A 472 14.68 4.56 12.32
N ASN A 473 13.80 3.56 12.49
CA ASN A 473 13.45 2.62 11.42
C ASN A 473 12.54 3.31 10.38
N PRO A 474 12.26 2.70 9.21
CA PRO A 474 11.37 3.34 8.24
C PRO A 474 10.01 3.71 8.84
N VAL A 475 9.38 4.75 8.31
CA VAL A 475 8.03 5.17 8.74
C VAL A 475 7.07 3.99 8.64
N CYS A 476 6.16 3.85 9.59
CA CYS A 476 5.07 2.88 9.53
C CYS A 476 3.72 3.59 9.46
N GLY A 477 2.80 3.00 8.71
CA GLY A 477 1.50 3.61 8.44
C GLY A 477 0.45 2.57 8.10
N ALA A 478 -0.53 2.98 7.30
CA ALA A 478 -1.60 2.09 6.85
C ALA A 478 -1.05 0.94 6.00
N PHE A 479 -1.56 -0.26 6.26
CA PHE A 479 -1.43 -1.40 5.36
C PHE A 479 -2.72 -2.21 5.48
N ARG A 480 -3.36 -2.56 4.36
CA ARG A 480 -4.54 -3.46 4.28
C ARG A 480 -4.59 -4.50 5.42
N GLY A 481 -5.59 -4.36 6.30
CA GLY A 481 -5.72 -5.11 7.56
C GLY A 481 -5.62 -4.21 8.80
N PHE A 482 -4.71 -3.23 8.77
CA PHE A 482 -4.66 -2.07 9.68
C PHE A 482 -4.65 -2.45 11.18
N GLY A 483 -3.55 -3.04 11.64
CA GLY A 483 -3.35 -3.45 13.05
C GLY A 483 -4.04 -4.75 13.44
N ALA A 484 -5.25 -5.02 12.90
CA ALA A 484 -6.03 -6.20 13.22
C ALA A 484 -5.28 -7.51 12.90
N ASN A 485 -4.59 -7.58 11.75
CA ASN A 485 -3.84 -8.78 11.35
C ASN A 485 -2.74 -9.14 12.36
N GLN A 486 -2.06 -8.15 12.94
CA GLN A 486 -1.01 -8.39 13.93
C GLN A 486 -1.61 -8.96 15.23
N ALA A 487 -2.69 -8.34 15.72
CA ALA A 487 -3.41 -8.81 16.89
C ALA A 487 -3.99 -10.23 16.70
N GLN A 488 -4.57 -10.51 15.53
CA GLN A 488 -5.09 -11.82 15.17
C GLN A 488 -4.00 -12.88 15.11
N PHE A 489 -2.82 -12.58 14.57
CA PHE A 489 -1.71 -13.53 14.57
C PHE A 489 -1.37 -14.01 15.99
N ALA A 490 -1.32 -13.09 16.96
CA ALA A 490 -1.08 -13.44 18.35
C ALA A 490 -2.25 -14.23 18.96
N MET A 491 -3.48 -13.72 18.83
CA MET A 491 -4.65 -14.35 19.43
C MET A 491 -4.94 -15.75 18.86
N GLU A 492 -4.81 -15.94 17.54
CA GLU A 492 -4.99 -17.27 16.94
C GLU A 492 -3.93 -18.27 17.41
N GLY A 493 -2.70 -17.78 17.63
CA GLY A 493 -1.63 -18.57 18.26
C GLY A 493 -1.94 -18.95 19.71
N VAL A 494 -2.64 -18.10 20.46
CA VAL A 494 -3.14 -18.39 21.82
C VAL A 494 -4.24 -19.43 21.77
N MET A 495 -5.21 -19.29 20.84
CA MET A 495 -6.33 -20.21 20.71
C MET A 495 -5.87 -21.64 20.45
N ASP A 496 -4.89 -21.85 19.56
CA ASP A 496 -4.36 -23.18 19.28
C ASP A 496 -3.65 -23.81 20.50
N ARG A 497 -2.93 -23.01 21.29
CA ARG A 497 -2.25 -23.48 22.51
C ARG A 497 -3.24 -23.85 23.61
N LEU A 498 -4.28 -23.04 23.80
CA LEU A 498 -5.35 -23.35 24.75
C LEU A 498 -6.13 -24.60 24.32
N ALA A 499 -6.42 -24.75 23.02
CA ALA A 499 -7.05 -25.95 22.48
C ALA A 499 -6.24 -27.22 22.80
N ALA A 500 -4.92 -27.16 22.59
CA ALA A 500 -4.00 -28.25 22.91
C ALA A 500 -3.94 -28.55 24.42
N ALA A 501 -3.95 -27.52 25.27
CA ALA A 501 -3.91 -27.68 26.72
C ALA A 501 -5.19 -28.34 27.29
N VAL A 502 -6.35 -27.99 26.73
CA VAL A 502 -7.66 -28.56 27.09
C VAL A 502 -7.84 -29.97 26.48
N GLY A 503 -7.22 -30.24 25.32
CA GLY A 503 -7.37 -31.49 24.59
C GLY A 503 -8.57 -31.51 23.64
N ILE A 504 -8.94 -30.35 23.08
CA ILE A 504 -10.01 -30.20 22.07
C ILE A 504 -9.45 -29.75 20.73
N SER A 505 -10.23 -29.86 19.65
CA SER A 505 -9.78 -29.40 18.33
C SER A 505 -9.68 -27.87 18.27
N GLY A 506 -8.81 -27.36 17.39
CA GLY A 506 -8.70 -25.92 17.14
C GLY A 506 -10.01 -25.30 16.62
N TRP A 507 -10.84 -26.08 15.93
CA TRP A 507 -12.19 -25.66 15.53
C TRP A 507 -13.11 -25.55 16.76
N GLU A 508 -13.13 -26.56 17.63
CA GLU A 508 -13.99 -26.59 18.81
C GLU A 508 -13.66 -25.46 19.79
N MET A 509 -12.37 -25.18 20.02
CA MET A 509 -11.93 -24.06 20.86
C MET A 509 -12.47 -22.72 20.34
N ARG A 510 -12.41 -22.48 19.03
CA ARG A 510 -12.95 -21.26 18.41
C ARG A 510 -14.47 -21.23 18.47
N SER A 511 -15.10 -22.36 18.19
CA SER A 511 -16.55 -22.53 18.21
C SER A 511 -17.14 -22.21 19.59
N ARG A 512 -16.50 -22.62 20.68
CA ARG A 512 -16.99 -22.32 22.05
C ARG A 512 -16.93 -20.85 22.43
N ASN A 513 -16.09 -20.07 21.76
CA ASN A 513 -15.74 -18.71 22.18
C ASN A 513 -16.09 -17.64 21.16
N VAL A 514 -16.48 -17.98 19.93
CA VAL A 514 -16.80 -16.99 18.90
C VAL A 514 -17.94 -16.08 19.33
N ILE A 515 -17.82 -14.80 19.00
CA ILE A 515 -18.84 -13.78 19.25
C ILE A 515 -20.17 -14.10 18.53
N GLU A 516 -21.26 -13.71 19.17
CA GLU A 516 -22.63 -13.77 18.66
C GLU A 516 -23.36 -12.43 18.91
N PRO A 517 -24.48 -12.13 18.22
CA PRO A 517 -25.23 -10.92 18.48
C PRO A 517 -25.58 -10.76 19.97
N GLY A 518 -25.40 -9.56 20.51
CA GLY A 518 -25.54 -9.26 21.93
C GLY A 518 -24.29 -9.50 22.78
N SER A 519 -23.26 -10.17 22.24
CA SER A 519 -21.97 -10.32 22.92
C SER A 519 -21.29 -8.97 23.12
N VAL A 520 -20.61 -8.80 24.26
CA VAL A 520 -19.72 -7.66 24.51
C VAL A 520 -18.31 -8.01 24.03
N TRP A 521 -17.90 -7.41 22.92
CA TRP A 521 -16.63 -7.69 22.27
C TRP A 521 -15.55 -6.65 22.60
N GLY A 522 -14.31 -7.11 22.77
CA GLY A 522 -13.11 -6.28 22.85
C GLY A 522 -13.28 -5.04 23.75
N PRO A 523 -13.13 -3.81 23.22
CA PRO A 523 -13.30 -2.53 23.94
C PRO A 523 -14.69 -2.26 24.55
N GLY A 524 -15.66 -3.16 24.40
CA GLY A 524 -17.01 -3.01 24.95
C GLY A 524 -18.12 -2.83 23.92
N GLN A 525 -17.83 -3.06 22.63
CA GLN A 525 -18.85 -3.00 21.59
C GLN A 525 -19.85 -4.15 21.77
N VAL A 526 -21.14 -3.83 21.81
CA VAL A 526 -22.19 -4.84 21.72
C VAL A 526 -22.34 -5.22 20.26
N MET A 527 -22.13 -6.49 19.94
CA MET A 527 -22.17 -6.99 18.57
C MET A 527 -23.60 -7.07 18.04
N ASP A 528 -23.81 -6.64 16.80
CA ASP A 528 -25.06 -6.81 16.06
C ASP A 528 -24.98 -8.02 15.12
N ASP A 529 -25.98 -8.18 14.24
CA ASP A 529 -26.06 -9.26 13.26
C ASP A 529 -24.88 -9.27 12.27
N GLY A 530 -24.13 -8.17 12.16
CA GLY A 530 -22.92 -8.12 11.34
C GLY A 530 -21.83 -9.10 11.79
N CYS A 531 -21.87 -9.59 13.03
CA CYS A 531 -20.91 -10.58 13.53
C CYS A 531 -21.25 -12.04 13.15
N LEU A 532 -22.45 -12.30 12.61
CA LEU A 532 -22.90 -13.66 12.24
C LEU A 532 -21.96 -14.33 11.23
N GLY A 533 -21.25 -13.54 10.40
CA GLY A 533 -20.26 -14.03 9.45
C GLY A 533 -19.11 -14.80 10.11
N ALA A 534 -18.74 -14.50 11.37
CA ALA A 534 -17.65 -15.19 12.05
C ALA A 534 -17.97 -16.67 12.29
N ARG A 535 -19.18 -16.96 12.80
CA ARG A 535 -19.69 -18.34 12.94
C ARG A 535 -19.82 -19.02 11.59
N ALA A 536 -20.48 -18.36 10.63
CA ALA A 536 -20.71 -18.93 9.30
C ALA A 536 -19.40 -19.36 8.63
N CYS A 537 -18.36 -18.52 8.67
CA CYS A 537 -17.05 -18.88 8.12
C CYS A 537 -16.40 -20.08 8.82
N LEU A 538 -16.55 -20.24 10.14
CA LEU A 538 -16.03 -21.41 10.86
C LEU A 538 -16.76 -22.69 10.46
N ASP A 539 -18.08 -22.62 10.34
CA ASP A 539 -18.91 -23.78 10.02
C ASP A 539 -18.68 -24.23 8.57
N ASP A 540 -18.58 -23.28 7.63
CA ASP A 540 -18.37 -23.54 6.20
C ASP A 540 -17.06 -24.28 5.91
N VAL A 541 -16.00 -24.04 6.69
CA VAL A 541 -14.68 -24.67 6.47
C VAL A 541 -14.52 -25.99 7.24
N ARG A 542 -15.47 -26.35 8.11
CA ARG A 542 -15.32 -27.46 9.07
C ARG A 542 -15.06 -28.79 8.37
N GLU A 543 -15.88 -29.15 7.38
CA GLU A 543 -15.77 -30.45 6.70
C GLU A 543 -14.39 -30.60 6.05
N ALA A 544 -13.97 -29.61 5.25
CA ALA A 544 -12.67 -29.61 4.60
C ALA A 544 -11.49 -29.62 5.60
N TYR A 545 -11.64 -28.94 6.74
CA TYR A 545 -10.66 -28.94 7.82
C TYR A 545 -10.55 -30.33 8.47
N ASP A 546 -11.67 -30.93 8.87
CA ASP A 546 -11.72 -32.24 9.53
C ASP A 546 -11.16 -33.33 8.60
N GLU A 547 -11.54 -33.31 7.31
CA GLU A 547 -10.97 -34.20 6.30
C GLU A 547 -9.45 -34.04 6.17
N ALA A 548 -8.94 -32.80 6.16
CA ALA A 548 -7.51 -32.53 6.07
C ALA A 548 -6.76 -33.05 7.30
N VAL A 549 -7.31 -32.87 8.50
CA VAL A 549 -6.76 -33.40 9.76
C VAL A 549 -6.73 -34.93 9.74
N VAL A 550 -7.83 -35.59 9.40
CA VAL A 550 -7.92 -37.06 9.30
C VAL A 550 -6.93 -37.61 8.28
N ALA A 551 -6.74 -36.90 7.16
CA ALA A 551 -5.75 -37.24 6.15
C ALA A 551 -4.29 -36.98 6.56
N GLY A 552 -4.04 -36.46 7.76
CA GLY A 552 -2.69 -36.16 8.27
C GLY A 552 -2.01 -34.99 7.55
N LYS A 553 -2.78 -34.10 6.92
CA LYS A 553 -2.22 -32.92 6.26
C LYS A 553 -1.80 -31.87 7.30
N PRO A 554 -0.73 -31.09 7.05
CA PRO A 554 -0.36 -29.97 7.91
C PRO A 554 -1.36 -28.82 7.71
N VAL A 555 -2.43 -28.83 8.51
CA VAL A 555 -3.50 -27.82 8.47
C VAL A 555 -3.55 -27.05 9.78
N GLY A 556 -3.78 -25.73 9.68
CA GLY A 556 -4.08 -24.84 10.80
C GLY A 556 -5.36 -24.06 10.52
N LEU A 557 -5.99 -23.55 11.57
CA LEU A 557 -7.23 -22.78 11.47
C LEU A 557 -7.00 -21.40 12.10
N GLY A 558 -7.56 -20.37 11.49
CA GLY A 558 -7.57 -19.02 12.03
C GLY A 558 -8.91 -18.34 11.75
N LEU A 559 -9.45 -17.59 12.71
CA LEU A 559 -10.63 -16.76 12.51
C LEU A 559 -10.30 -15.30 12.84
N GLY A 560 -10.68 -14.38 11.96
CA GLY A 560 -10.42 -12.95 12.13
C GLY A 560 -11.66 -12.11 11.88
N LEU A 561 -11.77 -11.00 12.60
CA LEU A 561 -12.71 -9.92 12.34
C LEU A 561 -11.95 -8.65 11.96
N LYS A 562 -12.41 -7.96 10.91
CA LYS A 562 -11.86 -6.68 10.49
C LYS A 562 -13.02 -5.72 10.25
N ASN A 563 -12.94 -4.53 10.82
CA ASN A 563 -13.97 -3.51 10.65
C ASN A 563 -14.01 -2.96 9.22
N SER A 564 -15.19 -2.57 8.74
CA SER A 564 -15.34 -1.67 7.59
C SER A 564 -15.39 -0.23 8.08
N GLY A 565 -14.77 0.69 7.34
CA GLY A 565 -14.68 2.10 7.74
C GLY A 565 -13.75 2.35 8.93
N LEU A 566 -14.02 3.42 9.67
CA LEU A 566 -13.28 3.87 10.84
C LEU A 566 -13.60 3.07 12.11
N GLY A 567 -14.78 2.42 12.20
CA GLY A 567 -15.17 1.55 13.31
C GLY A 567 -15.58 2.28 14.62
N ASN A 568 -15.84 1.52 15.70
CA ASN A 568 -16.21 2.01 17.05
C ASN A 568 -17.41 2.98 17.11
N GLY A 569 -18.36 2.88 16.17
CA GLY A 569 -19.53 3.77 16.11
C GLY A 569 -19.22 5.19 15.62
N PHE A 570 -18.03 5.43 15.06
CA PHE A 570 -17.69 6.72 14.49
C PHE A 570 -18.57 7.04 13.27
N LYS A 571 -19.08 8.28 13.19
CA LYS A 571 -19.91 8.70 12.06
C LYS A 571 -19.04 9.07 10.87
N GLU A 572 -19.01 8.18 9.88
CA GLU A 572 -18.36 8.43 8.60
C GLU A 572 -19.30 9.14 7.63
N ILE A 573 -18.80 10.17 6.96
CA ILE A 573 -19.57 10.98 6.00
C ILE A 573 -18.92 10.86 4.63
N ALA A 574 -19.65 10.29 3.67
CA ALA A 574 -19.31 10.33 2.26
C ALA A 574 -20.29 11.24 1.51
N ARG A 575 -19.84 11.89 0.44
CA ARG A 575 -20.67 12.71 -0.44
C ARG A 575 -20.39 12.34 -1.89
N ALA A 576 -21.43 12.39 -2.71
CA ALA A 576 -21.35 12.29 -4.15
C ALA A 576 -22.38 13.23 -4.78
N VAL A 577 -22.13 13.68 -5.99
CA VAL A 577 -23.09 14.46 -6.79
C VAL A 577 -23.51 13.63 -7.98
N VAL A 578 -24.82 13.42 -8.13
CA VAL A 578 -25.41 12.77 -9.31
C VAL A 578 -25.97 13.86 -10.21
N HIS A 579 -25.44 13.96 -11.42
CA HIS A 579 -25.80 14.98 -12.40
C HIS A 579 -26.42 14.33 -13.63
N PHE A 580 -27.70 14.59 -13.85
CA PHE A 580 -28.44 14.16 -15.04
C PHE A 580 -28.17 15.15 -16.18
N ARG A 581 -27.48 14.68 -17.21
CA ARG A 581 -27.10 15.52 -18.35
C ARG A 581 -28.21 15.52 -19.42
N GLU A 582 -28.26 16.60 -20.19
CA GLU A 582 -29.24 16.77 -21.30
C GLU A 582 -29.09 15.70 -22.40
N ASP A 583 -27.89 15.12 -22.55
CA ASP A 583 -27.60 14.03 -23.49
C ASP A 583 -28.08 12.65 -23.00
N GLY A 584 -28.77 12.59 -21.86
CA GLY A 584 -29.29 11.36 -21.27
C GLY A 584 -28.25 10.57 -20.46
N LYS A 585 -27.01 11.08 -20.31
CA LYS A 585 -26.01 10.44 -19.44
C LYS A 585 -26.22 10.84 -17.98
N VAL A 586 -25.96 9.88 -17.09
CA VAL A 586 -25.86 10.13 -15.65
C VAL A 586 -24.38 10.23 -15.29
N GLU A 587 -23.99 11.35 -14.71
CA GLU A 587 -22.63 11.58 -14.23
C GLU A 587 -22.61 11.48 -12.70
N VAL A 588 -21.71 10.66 -12.16
CA VAL A 588 -21.51 10.48 -10.72
C VAL A 588 -20.17 11.07 -10.34
N ARG A 589 -20.18 12.18 -9.60
CA ARG A 589 -18.97 12.83 -9.09
C ARG A 589 -18.73 12.40 -7.66
N HIS A 590 -17.59 11.77 -7.40
CA HIS A 590 -17.16 11.36 -6.07
C HIS A 590 -15.67 11.64 -5.89
N CYS A 591 -15.21 11.65 -4.63
CA CYS A 591 -13.79 11.75 -4.29
C CYS A 591 -13.25 10.45 -3.65
N TRP A 592 -13.91 9.32 -3.88
CA TRP A 592 -13.37 8.01 -3.52
C TRP A 592 -12.15 7.65 -4.38
N THR A 593 -11.12 7.14 -3.73
CA THR A 593 -9.82 6.82 -4.34
C THR A 593 -9.87 5.49 -5.07
N GLU A 594 -9.60 5.48 -6.38
CA GLU A 594 -9.40 4.27 -7.18
C GLU A 594 -7.92 3.88 -7.19
N MET A 595 -7.59 2.73 -6.57
CA MET A 595 -6.24 2.16 -6.52
C MET A 595 -6.13 0.86 -7.33
N GLY A 596 -7.20 0.51 -8.05
CA GLY A 596 -7.38 -0.76 -8.77
C GLY A 596 -8.49 -1.64 -8.20
N GLN A 597 -9.01 -1.35 -7.02
CA GLN A 597 -10.04 -2.17 -6.35
C GLN A 597 -11.42 -2.08 -7.02
N GLY A 598 -11.65 -1.14 -7.94
CA GLY A 598 -12.87 -1.05 -8.74
C GLY A 598 -13.97 -0.19 -8.12
N VAL A 599 -13.62 0.90 -7.41
CA VAL A 599 -14.60 1.80 -6.80
C VAL A 599 -15.47 2.47 -7.86
N HIS A 600 -14.93 2.80 -9.04
CA HIS A 600 -15.74 3.34 -10.14
C HIS A 600 -16.76 2.33 -10.66
N THR A 601 -16.43 1.03 -10.63
CA THR A 601 -17.37 -0.03 -11.01
C THR A 601 -18.52 -0.11 -10.02
N VAL A 602 -18.22 -0.02 -8.72
CA VAL A 602 -19.24 0.02 -7.67
C VAL A 602 -20.10 1.28 -7.80
N ALA A 603 -19.50 2.44 -8.07
CA ALA A 603 -20.25 3.69 -8.30
C ALA A 603 -21.25 3.55 -9.45
N LEU A 604 -20.87 2.89 -10.55
CA LEU A 604 -21.76 2.60 -11.68
C LEU A 604 -22.86 1.58 -11.35
N GLN A 605 -22.62 0.63 -10.44
CA GLN A 605 -23.65 -0.32 -10.01
C GLN A 605 -24.69 0.30 -9.07
N VAL A 606 -24.31 1.36 -8.35
CA VAL A 606 -25.15 2.05 -7.35
C VAL A 606 -25.99 3.16 -7.97
N ALA A 607 -25.45 3.85 -8.99
CA ALA A 607 -26.11 4.95 -9.69
C ALA A 607 -27.19 4.46 -10.66
#